data_AF-A0A4Y6PUG5-F1
#
_entry.id   AF-A0A4Y6PUG5-F1
#
_cell.length_a   1.000
_cell.length_b   1.000
_cell.length_c   1.000
_cell.angle_alpha   90.00
_cell.angle_beta   90.00
_cell.angle_gamma   90.00
#
_symmetry.space_group_name_H-M   'P 1'
#
loop_
_entity.id
_entity.type
_entity.pdbx_description
1 polymer ?
#
loop_
_entity_poly.entity_id
_entity_poly.type
_entity_poly.pdbx_seq_one_letter_code
_entity_poly.pdbx_strand_id
1 'polypeptide(L)'
;MGWRGKKKRRGKWPHEELLAWKKGRELVARVYRVTPSFPQNEKFGLQSQMRRSAVSVLSNIAEGAARGSDRDFLRFLYISRASLSELSTQIFICQDLGFLDAGEADELHYELDGVSYFLQRLIDSKRSNRRA
;
A
#
# COMPACT_ATOMS: atom_id res chain seq x y z
N MET A 1 -25.97 1.43 39.75
CA MET A 1 -26.44 2.20 38.57
C MET A 1 -25.48 1.90 37.42
N GLY A 2 -25.83 0.94 36.55
CA GLY A 2 -24.89 0.33 35.60
C GLY A 2 -24.85 1.06 34.25
N TRP A 3 -23.75 1.74 33.95
CA TRP A 3 -23.47 2.28 32.61
C TRP A 3 -22.94 1.16 31.71
N ARG A 4 -23.82 0.32 31.17
CA ARG A 4 -23.48 -0.58 30.06
C ARG A 4 -23.44 0.24 28.77
N GLY A 5 -22.28 0.84 28.49
CA GLY A 5 -22.01 1.48 27.20
C GLY A 5 -22.14 0.47 26.07
N LYS A 6 -23.22 0.56 25.28
CA LYS A 6 -23.34 -0.18 24.02
C LYS A 6 -22.16 0.25 23.14
N LYS A 7 -21.19 -0.66 22.88
CA LYS A 7 -20.12 -0.42 21.91
C LYS A 7 -20.77 -0.06 20.56
N LYS A 8 -20.77 1.22 20.18
CA LYS A 8 -21.18 1.63 18.82
C LYS A 8 -20.25 0.92 17.85
N ARG A 9 -20.79 0.10 16.95
CA ARG A 9 -20.01 -0.49 15.85
C ARG A 9 -19.38 0.67 15.07
N ARG A 10 -18.05 0.64 14.88
CA ARG A 10 -17.35 1.63 14.05
C ARG A 10 -17.92 1.57 12.64
N GLY A 11 -18.33 2.72 12.08
CA GLY A 11 -18.66 2.81 10.65
C GLY A 11 -17.44 2.42 9.81
N LYS A 12 -17.65 1.69 8.72
CA LYS A 12 -16.56 1.37 7.79
C LYS A 12 -16.27 2.58 6.92
N TRP A 13 -14.98 2.89 6.75
CA TRP A 13 -14.59 3.88 5.76
C TRP A 13 -14.67 3.28 4.35
N PRO A 14 -15.03 4.06 3.31
CA PRO A 14 -15.22 3.54 1.95
C PRO A 14 -14.01 2.77 1.40
N HIS A 15 -12.80 3.20 1.71
CA HIS A 15 -11.58 2.54 1.25
C HIS A 15 -11.38 1.13 1.83
N GLU A 16 -11.97 0.82 3.00
CA GLU A 16 -11.83 -0.50 3.64
C GLU A 16 -12.47 -1.62 2.82
N GLU A 17 -13.30 -1.29 1.84
CA GLU A 17 -13.93 -2.25 0.93
C GLU A 17 -13.10 -2.52 -0.32
N LEU A 18 -12.17 -1.61 -0.67
CA LEU A 18 -11.34 -1.71 -1.88
C LEU A 18 -10.33 -2.83 -1.76
N LEU A 19 -10.33 -3.74 -2.74
CA LEU A 19 -9.36 -4.86 -2.78
C LEU A 19 -7.92 -4.37 -2.86
N ALA A 20 -7.65 -3.30 -3.62
CA ALA A 20 -6.33 -2.67 -3.68
C ALA A 20 -5.84 -2.19 -2.31
N TRP A 21 -6.74 -1.67 -1.47
CA TRP A 21 -6.40 -1.24 -0.11
C TRP A 21 -6.15 -2.44 0.82
N LYS A 22 -6.97 -3.50 0.73
CA LYS A 22 -6.77 -4.71 1.53
C LYS A 22 -5.43 -5.39 1.22
N LYS A 23 -5.06 -5.49 -0.07
CA LYS A 23 -3.73 -5.97 -0.48
C LYS A 23 -2.63 -5.02 -0.06
N GLY A 24 -2.83 -3.71 -0.16
CA GLY A 24 -1.86 -2.72 0.31
C GLY A 24 -1.54 -2.88 1.80
N ARG A 25 -2.52 -3.29 2.62
CA ARG A 25 -2.29 -3.61 4.03
C ARG A 25 -1.40 -4.83 4.25
N GLU A 26 -1.57 -5.87 3.44
CA GLU A 26 -0.75 -7.08 3.49
C GLU A 26 0.70 -6.73 3.12
N LEU A 27 0.89 -5.97 2.03
CA LEU A 27 2.17 -5.43 1.60
C LEU A 27 2.87 -4.60 2.70
N VAL A 28 2.16 -3.66 3.32
CA VAL A 28 2.72 -2.85 4.43
C VAL A 28 3.18 -3.75 5.58
N ALA A 29 2.36 -4.72 5.99
CA ALA A 29 2.71 -5.63 7.07
C ALA A 29 3.97 -6.45 6.72
N ARG A 30 4.10 -6.91 5.47
CA ARG A 30 5.27 -7.66 5.01
C ARG A 30 6.54 -6.80 5.00
N VAL A 31 6.47 -5.59 4.46
CA VAL A 31 7.60 -4.64 4.49
C VAL A 31 8.05 -4.34 5.91
N TYR A 32 7.13 -4.12 6.86
CA TYR A 32 7.50 -3.90 8.25
C TYR A 32 8.09 -5.14 8.94
N ARG A 33 7.75 -6.35 8.47
CA ARG A 33 8.27 -7.61 9.00
C ARG A 33 9.70 -7.91 8.53
N VAL A 34 10.02 -7.65 7.27
CA VAL A 34 11.33 -7.98 6.68
C VAL A 34 12.38 -6.91 6.99
N THR A 35 12.03 -5.64 6.87
CA THR A 35 12.98 -4.53 7.04
C THR A 35 13.74 -4.44 8.38
N PRO A 36 13.31 -5.00 9.53
CA PRO A 36 14.12 -5.08 10.75
C PRO A 36 15.40 -5.93 10.62
N SER A 37 15.50 -6.83 9.65
CA SER A 37 16.71 -7.63 9.41
C SER A 37 17.84 -6.85 8.74
N PHE A 38 17.55 -5.66 8.21
CA PHE A 38 18.52 -4.85 7.46
C PHE A 38 19.63 -4.32 8.39
N PRO A 39 20.81 -3.98 7.84
CA PRO A 39 21.90 -3.38 8.61
C PRO A 39 21.45 -2.14 9.39
N GLN A 40 21.96 -1.97 10.61
CA GLN A 40 21.53 -0.89 11.51
C GLN A 40 21.76 0.53 10.94
N ASN A 41 22.79 0.70 10.10
CA ASN A 41 23.08 1.95 9.39
C ASN A 41 22.04 2.28 8.31
N GLU A 42 21.24 1.32 7.85
CA GLU A 42 20.16 1.54 6.88
C GLU A 42 18.83 1.95 7.53
N LYS A 43 18.79 2.11 8.86
CA LYS A 43 17.58 2.49 9.59
C LYS A 43 16.93 3.77 9.04
N PHE A 44 17.74 4.77 8.69
CA PHE A 44 17.29 6.01 8.05
C PHE A 44 17.48 6.01 6.52
N GLY A 45 18.07 4.95 5.97
CA GLY A 45 18.21 4.67 4.55
C GLY A 45 17.06 3.81 4.05
N LEU A 46 17.39 2.68 3.40
CA LEU A 46 16.45 1.81 2.70
C LEU A 46 15.32 1.28 3.58
N GLN A 47 15.58 0.96 4.85
CA GLN A 47 14.52 0.53 5.78
C GLN A 47 13.42 1.59 5.89
N SER A 48 13.79 2.87 6.08
CA SER A 48 12.81 3.96 6.22
C SER A 48 12.12 4.27 4.90
N GLN A 49 12.84 4.21 3.78
CA GLN A 49 12.31 4.51 2.46
C GLN A 49 11.27 3.48 2.04
N MET A 50 11.56 2.17 2.16
CA MET A 50 10.60 1.11 1.85
C MET A 50 9.33 1.19 2.67
N ARG A 51 9.46 1.44 3.99
CA ARG A 51 8.30 1.61 4.88
C ARG A 51 7.44 2.80 4.45
N ARG A 52 8.05 3.93 4.09
CA ARG A 52 7.33 5.11 3.60
C ARG A 52 6.65 4.86 2.26
N SER A 53 7.32 4.23 1.30
CA SER A 53 6.73 3.91 0.00
C SER A 53 5.53 2.97 0.17
N ALA A 54 5.64 1.90 0.97
CA ALA A 54 4.52 1.00 1.26
C ALA A 54 3.34 1.70 1.96
N VAL A 55 3.60 2.51 2.99
CA VAL A 55 2.56 3.27 3.69
C VAL A 55 1.92 4.30 2.75
N SER A 56 2.70 4.93 1.88
CA SER A 56 2.23 5.90 0.88
C SER A 56 1.25 5.26 -0.11
N VAL A 57 1.52 4.04 -0.59
CA VAL A 57 0.58 3.29 -1.45
C VAL A 57 -0.80 3.19 -0.78
N LEU A 58 -0.82 2.71 0.47
CA LEU A 58 -2.07 2.49 1.18
C LEU A 58 -2.79 3.80 1.52
N SER A 59 -2.02 4.82 1.93
CA SER A 59 -2.53 6.12 2.36
C SER A 59 -3.15 6.89 1.20
N ASN A 60 -2.51 6.88 0.02
CA ASN A 60 -3.04 7.55 -1.16
C ASN A 60 -4.32 6.87 -1.68
N ILE A 61 -4.44 5.54 -1.62
CA ILE A 61 -5.72 4.86 -1.95
C ILE A 61 -6.83 5.34 -1.02
N ALA A 62 -6.56 5.41 0.29
CA ALA A 62 -7.54 5.85 1.29
C ALA A 62 -7.93 7.33 1.13
N GLU A 63 -6.93 8.21 0.93
CA GLU A 63 -7.13 9.64 0.73
C GLU A 63 -7.91 9.92 -0.55
N GLY A 64 -7.56 9.24 -1.64
CA GLY A 64 -8.28 9.32 -2.91
C GLY A 64 -9.74 8.90 -2.79
N ALA A 65 -10.02 7.80 -2.08
CA ALA A 65 -11.36 7.30 -1.86
C ALA A 65 -12.24 8.24 -1.00
N ALA A 66 -11.61 9.12 -0.23
CA ALA A 66 -12.28 10.17 0.54
C ALA A 66 -12.55 11.45 -0.26
N ARG A 67 -12.09 11.54 -1.52
CA ARG A 67 -12.35 12.70 -2.40
C ARG A 67 -13.75 12.62 -3.02
N GLY A 68 -14.28 13.79 -3.37
CA GLY A 68 -15.65 13.93 -3.90
C GLY A 68 -15.79 13.68 -5.41
N SER A 69 -14.72 13.37 -6.14
CA SER A 69 -14.77 13.16 -7.59
C SER A 69 -13.86 12.01 -8.05
N ASP A 70 -14.29 11.29 -9.10
CA ASP A 70 -13.48 10.24 -9.72
C ASP A 70 -12.19 10.80 -10.34
N ARG A 71 -12.18 12.07 -10.77
CA ARG A 71 -10.97 12.74 -11.27
C ARG A 71 -9.91 12.88 -10.17
N ASP A 72 -10.30 13.36 -9.00
CA ASP A 72 -9.38 13.48 -7.87
C ASP A 72 -8.93 12.11 -7.37
N PHE A 73 -9.87 11.16 -7.28
CA PHE A 73 -9.52 9.81 -6.86
C PHE A 73 -8.46 9.20 -7.80
N LEU A 74 -8.65 9.29 -9.13
CA LEU A 74 -7.66 8.83 -10.11
C LEU A 74 -6.27 9.43 -9.90
N ARG A 75 -6.18 10.73 -9.57
CA ARG A 75 -4.89 11.38 -9.28
C ARG A 75 -4.17 10.67 -8.12
N PHE A 76 -4.88 10.39 -7.03
CA PHE A 76 -4.33 9.68 -5.87
C PHE A 76 -3.99 8.21 -6.18
N LEU A 77 -4.78 7.54 -7.02
CA LEU A 77 -4.45 6.18 -7.47
C LEU A 77 -3.15 6.14 -8.28
N TYR A 78 -2.89 7.15 -9.12
CA TYR A 78 -1.61 7.25 -9.83
C TYR A 78 -0.43 7.56 -8.92
N ILE A 79 -0.61 8.37 -7.87
CA ILE A 79 0.41 8.57 -6.83
C ILE A 79 0.70 7.25 -6.11
N SER A 80 -0.35 6.49 -5.78
CA SER A 80 -0.23 5.16 -5.18
C SER A 80 0.60 4.23 -6.08
N ARG A 81 0.34 4.24 -7.40
CA ARG A 81 1.09 3.45 -8.38
C ARG A 81 2.56 3.88 -8.47
N ALA A 82 2.84 5.18 -8.38
CA ALA A 82 4.21 5.69 -8.36
C ALA A 82 4.98 5.21 -7.11
N SER A 83 4.37 5.29 -5.92
CA SER A 83 4.96 4.73 -4.69
C SER A 83 5.16 3.22 -4.75
N LEU A 84 4.27 2.49 -5.44
CA LEU A 84 4.44 1.05 -5.65
C LEU A 84 5.65 0.74 -6.53
N SER A 85 5.84 1.52 -7.60
CA SER A 85 7.01 1.42 -8.47
C SER A 85 8.31 1.72 -7.72
N GLU A 86 8.31 2.75 -6.86
CA GLU A 86 9.46 3.09 -6.03
C GLU A 86 9.82 1.94 -5.07
N LEU A 87 8.83 1.35 -4.40
CA LEU A 87 9.03 0.20 -3.54
C LEU A 87 9.59 -1.01 -4.31
N SER A 88 9.09 -1.27 -5.52
CA SER A 88 9.62 -2.34 -6.38
C SER A 88 11.11 -2.15 -6.66
N THR A 89 11.54 -0.93 -6.98
CA THR A 89 12.96 -0.62 -7.20
C THR A 89 13.77 -0.83 -5.93
N GLN A 90 13.26 -0.42 -4.77
CA GLN A 90 13.95 -0.60 -3.50
C GLN A 90 14.10 -2.08 -3.10
N ILE A 91 13.14 -2.95 -3.46
CA ILE A 91 13.25 -4.40 -3.25
C ILE A 91 14.44 -4.95 -4.04
N PHE A 92 14.56 -4.63 -5.33
CA PHE A 92 15.70 -5.05 -6.16
C PHE A 92 17.03 -4.54 -5.59
N ILE A 93 17.11 -3.27 -5.19
CA ILE A 93 18.31 -2.72 -4.54
C ILE A 93 18.67 -3.51 -3.28
N CYS A 94 17.68 -3.86 -2.45
CA CYS A 94 17.92 -4.64 -1.24
C CYS A 94 18.36 -6.08 -1.54
N GLN A 95 17.91 -6.69 -2.64
CA GLN A 95 18.42 -7.98 -3.10
C GLN A 95 19.88 -7.88 -3.55
N ASP A 96 20.22 -6.88 -4.37
CA ASP A 96 21.58 -6.66 -4.88
C ASP A 96 22.58 -6.39 -3.75
N LEU A 97 22.14 -5.72 -2.68
CA LEU A 97 22.93 -5.46 -1.49
C LEU A 97 22.94 -6.62 -0.47
N GLY A 98 22.18 -7.70 -0.72
CA GLY A 98 22.08 -8.85 0.16
C GLY A 98 21.31 -8.58 1.47
N PHE A 99 20.44 -7.58 1.50
CA PHE A 99 19.58 -7.25 2.65
C PHE A 99 18.29 -8.05 2.68
N LEU A 100 17.89 -8.60 1.54
CA LEU A 100 16.78 -9.54 1.39
C LEU A 100 17.32 -10.82 0.76
N ASP A 101 16.91 -11.97 1.29
CA ASP A 101 17.11 -13.23 0.57
C ASP A 101 16.10 -13.38 -0.59
N ALA A 102 16.34 -14.37 -1.45
CA ALA A 102 15.48 -14.62 -2.62
C ALA A 102 14.03 -14.89 -2.24
N GLY A 103 13.77 -15.63 -1.15
CA GLY A 103 12.42 -15.93 -0.68
C GLY A 103 11.72 -14.70 -0.12
N GLU A 104 12.42 -13.88 0.66
CA GLU A 104 11.87 -12.63 1.19
C GLU A 104 11.49 -11.65 0.08
N ALA A 105 12.33 -11.55 -0.95
CA ALA A 105 12.08 -10.70 -2.09
C ALA A 105 10.95 -11.22 -2.98
N ASP A 106 10.91 -12.53 -3.26
CA ASP A 106 9.81 -13.16 -4.02
C ASP A 106 8.46 -12.94 -3.33
N GLU A 107 8.41 -13.09 -2.01
CA GLU A 107 7.20 -12.81 -1.22
C GLU A 107 6.79 -11.33 -1.29
N LEU A 108 7.76 -10.40 -1.25
CA LEU A 108 7.46 -8.97 -1.41
C LEU A 108 6.96 -8.64 -2.81
N HIS A 109 7.55 -9.20 -3.86
CA HIS A 109 7.08 -9.03 -5.23
C HIS A 109 5.69 -9.61 -5.44
N TYR A 110 5.40 -10.77 -4.84
CA TYR A 110 4.06 -11.36 -4.87
C TYR A 110 2.99 -10.43 -4.27
N GLU A 111 3.26 -9.83 -3.11
CA GLU A 111 2.34 -8.86 -2.50
C GLU A 111 2.22 -7.59 -3.35
N LEU A 112 3.33 -7.11 -3.91
CA LEU A 112 3.39 -5.94 -4.78
C LEU A 112 2.54 -6.13 -6.04
N ASP A 113 2.65 -7.29 -6.69
CA ASP A 113 1.86 -7.66 -7.87
C ASP A 113 0.37 -7.75 -7.54
N GLY A 114 0.04 -8.31 -6.37
CA GLY A 114 -1.33 -8.33 -5.87
C GLY A 114 -1.92 -6.92 -5.75
N VAL A 115 -1.17 -5.98 -5.17
CA VAL A 115 -1.59 -4.57 -5.09
C VAL A 115 -1.71 -3.95 -6.49
N SER A 116 -0.70 -4.14 -7.34
CA SER A 116 -0.65 -3.60 -8.70
C SER A 116 -1.86 -4.01 -9.52
N TYR A 117 -2.22 -5.30 -9.49
CA TYR A 117 -3.36 -5.85 -10.19
C TYR A 117 -4.69 -5.18 -9.78
N PHE A 118 -4.98 -5.13 -8.47
CA PHE A 118 -6.23 -4.52 -8.01
C PHE A 118 -6.25 -3.00 -8.15
N LEU A 119 -5.09 -2.35 -8.02
CA LEU A 119 -4.95 -0.91 -8.25
C LEU A 119 -5.24 -0.56 -9.71
N GLN A 120 -4.70 -1.31 -10.67
CA GLN A 120 -4.93 -1.11 -12.09
C GLN A 120 -6.42 -1.31 -12.43
N ARG A 121 -7.04 -2.37 -11.94
CA ARG A 121 -8.49 -2.59 -12.12
C ARG A 121 -9.35 -1.46 -11.55
N LEU A 122 -8.97 -0.92 -10.39
CA LEU A 122 -9.66 0.22 -9.79
C LEU A 122 -9.50 1.48 -10.66
N ILE A 123 -8.30 1.75 -11.16
CA ILE A 123 -8.04 2.86 -12.10
C ILE A 123 -8.92 2.72 -13.35
N ASP A 124 -8.98 1.54 -13.95
CA ASP A 124 -9.76 1.32 -15.18
C ASP A 124 -11.27 1.47 -14.96
N SER A 125 -11.78 1.00 -13.82
CA SER A 125 -13.16 1.23 -13.40
C SER A 125 -13.48 2.72 -13.28
N LYS A 126 -12.61 3.49 -12.61
CA LYS A 126 -12.79 4.94 -12.42
C LYS A 126 -12.63 5.75 -13.72
N ARG A 127 -11.83 5.27 -14.68
CA ARG A 127 -11.73 5.90 -16.02
C ARG A 127 -12.97 5.65 -16.86
N SER A 128 -13.54 4.44 -16.78
CA SER A 128 -14.72 4.06 -17.57
C SER A 128 -15.96 4.85 -17.14
N ASN A 129 -16.15 5.05 -15.84
CA ASN A 129 -17.25 5.87 -15.29
C ASN A 129 -17.18 7.35 -15.67
N ARG A 130 -16.04 7.86 -16.16
CA ARG A 130 -15.92 9.23 -16.68
C ARG A 130 -16.31 9.38 -18.14
N ARG A 131 -16.44 8.27 -18.88
CA ARG A 131 -16.79 8.24 -20.31
C ARG A 131 -18.27 7.94 -20.55
N ALA A 132 -18.97 7.44 -19.53
CA ALA A 132 -20.42 7.29 -19.48
C ALA A 132 -21.05 8.58 -18.96
#